data_AF-A0A7T4YFR4-F1
#
_entry.id   AF-A0A7T4YFR4-F1
#
_cell.length_a   1.000
_cell.length_b   1.000
_cell.length_c   1.000
_cell.angle_alpha   90.00
_cell.angle_beta   90.00
_cell.angle_gamma   90.00
#
_symmetry.space_group_name_H-M   'P 1'
#
loop_
_entity.id
_entity.type
_entity.pdbx_description
1 polymer ?
#
loop_
_entity_poly.entity_id
_entity_poly.type
_entity_poly.pdbx_seq_one_letter_code
_entity_poly.pdbx_strand_id
1 'polypeptide(L)'
;MADPNILEFFDNPNGTDGSAHPFVIEHIAEEFTSVCPKTGHPDFGTVVLRYIPDTTCVELKSLKLYYHAFRNEGIFFEAVTNKIARDLNAAMKPKWMQLETQWKGRGGIRSNVTVEFGQKP
;
A
#
# COMPACT_ATOMS: atom_id res chain seq x y z
N MET A 1 -10.99 12.20 -0.22
CA MET A 1 -10.48 10.94 0.34
C MET A 1 -9.98 10.12 -0.81
N ALA A 2 -8.88 9.37 -0.67
CA ALA A 2 -8.35 8.56 -1.77
C ALA A 2 -9.41 7.57 -2.30
N ASP A 3 -9.69 7.65 -3.61
CA ASP A 3 -10.64 6.79 -4.31
C ASP A 3 -9.90 5.57 -4.88
N PRO A 4 -10.19 4.34 -4.41
CA PRO A 4 -9.53 3.13 -4.92
C PRO A 4 -9.91 2.80 -6.36
N ASN A 5 -10.96 3.38 -6.94
CA ASN A 5 -11.38 3.10 -8.31
C ASN A 5 -10.40 3.63 -9.37
N ILE A 6 -9.43 4.47 -8.97
CA ILE A 6 -8.38 4.95 -9.89
C ILE A 6 -7.28 3.91 -10.11
N LEU A 7 -7.26 2.82 -9.32
CA LEU A 7 -6.27 1.76 -9.43
C LEU A 7 -6.49 0.97 -10.72
N GLU A 8 -5.42 0.79 -11.48
CA GLU A 8 -5.39 0.00 -12.71
C GLU A 8 -4.55 -1.27 -12.48
N PHE A 9 -4.82 -2.27 -13.30
CA PHE A 9 -4.22 -3.59 -13.18
C PHE A 9 -3.83 -4.15 -14.54
N PHE A 10 -2.83 -5.02 -14.56
CA PHE A 10 -2.48 -5.83 -15.72
C PHE A 10 -2.44 -7.30 -15.33
N ASP A 11 -2.57 -8.18 -16.32
CA ASP A 11 -2.57 -9.61 -16.09
C ASP A 11 -1.26 -10.09 -15.46
N ASN A 12 -1.35 -11.04 -14.54
CA ASN A 12 -0.18 -11.69 -13.98
C ASN A 12 0.63 -12.34 -15.13
N PRO A 13 1.88 -11.90 -15.40
CA PRO A 13 2.64 -12.31 -16.58
C PRO A 13 3.05 -13.79 -16.54
N ASN A 14 3.02 -14.42 -15.36
CA ASN A 14 3.32 -15.83 -15.19
C ASN A 14 2.07 -16.73 -15.31
N GLY A 15 0.91 -16.16 -15.66
CA GLY A 15 -0.34 -16.91 -15.83
C GLY A 15 -0.97 -17.38 -14.52
N THR A 16 -2.15 -17.99 -14.63
CA THR A 16 -3.00 -18.40 -13.49
C THR A 16 -3.31 -19.89 -13.47
N ASP A 17 -2.67 -20.67 -14.34
CA ASP A 17 -2.93 -22.11 -14.54
C ASP A 17 -2.33 -23.02 -13.46
N GLY A 18 -1.67 -22.43 -12.46
CA GLY A 18 -1.04 -23.15 -11.35
C GLY A 18 0.31 -23.79 -11.70
N SER A 19 0.82 -23.61 -12.92
CA SER A 19 2.14 -24.10 -13.31
C SER A 19 3.28 -23.18 -12.85
N ALA A 20 2.97 -21.90 -12.61
CA ALA A 20 3.94 -20.91 -12.18
C ALA A 20 4.26 -20.99 -10.68
N HIS A 21 5.54 -20.79 -10.35
CA HIS A 21 5.98 -20.64 -8.98
C HIS A 21 5.44 -19.34 -8.36
N PRO A 22 5.04 -19.36 -7.07
CA PRO A 22 4.68 -18.12 -6.37
C PRO A 22 5.91 -17.21 -6.29
N PHE A 23 5.71 -15.92 -6.51
CA PHE A 23 6.73 -14.89 -6.41
C PHE A 23 6.19 -13.70 -5.62
N VAL A 24 7.07 -13.04 -4.88
CA VAL A 24 6.73 -11.84 -4.11
C VAL A 24 7.16 -10.62 -4.91
N ILE A 25 6.22 -9.69 -5.12
CA ILE A 25 6.49 -8.35 -5.61
C ILE A 25 6.63 -7.43 -4.41
N GLU A 26 7.71 -6.66 -4.34
CA GLU A 26 7.88 -5.56 -3.39
C GLU A 26 7.90 -4.22 -4.15
N HIS A 27 7.03 -3.30 -3.74
CA HIS A 27 7.02 -1.92 -4.20
C HIS A 27 7.33 -1.00 -3.02
N ILE A 28 8.36 -0.17 -3.20
CA ILE A 28 8.81 0.80 -2.20
C ILE A 28 8.49 2.20 -2.75
N ALA A 29 7.53 2.88 -2.12
CA ALA A 29 7.15 4.25 -2.45
C ALA A 29 7.66 5.20 -1.37
N GLU A 30 8.77 5.87 -1.64
CA GLU A 30 9.50 6.73 -0.69
C GLU A 30 8.91 8.14 -0.53
N GLU A 31 7.92 8.48 -1.37
CA GLU A 31 7.37 9.83 -1.48
C GLU A 31 5.97 9.96 -0.82
N PHE A 32 5.60 9.03 0.06
CA PHE A 32 4.28 9.07 0.70
C PHE A 32 4.17 10.20 1.72
N THR A 33 3.05 10.91 1.70
CA THR A 33 2.77 11.98 2.65
C THR A 33 1.26 12.13 2.90
N SER A 34 0.92 12.55 4.12
CA SER A 34 -0.43 12.91 4.56
C SER A 34 -0.34 14.03 5.61
N VAL A 35 -1.44 14.40 6.26
CA VAL A 35 -1.48 15.47 7.25
C VAL A 35 -1.87 14.93 8.63
N CYS A 36 -1.17 15.38 9.67
CA CYS A 36 -1.53 15.06 11.05
C CYS A 36 -2.88 15.70 11.41
N PRO A 37 -3.93 14.93 11.78
CA PRO A 37 -5.25 15.47 12.11
C PRO A 37 -5.25 16.48 13.27
N LYS A 38 -4.25 16.39 14.16
CA LYS A 38 -4.17 17.21 15.37
C LYS A 38 -3.46 18.54 15.16
N THR A 39 -2.43 18.56 14.32
CA THR A 39 -1.53 19.72 14.21
C THR A 39 -1.53 20.37 12.83
N GLY A 40 -2.09 19.71 11.81
CA GLY A 40 -2.07 20.19 10.43
C GLY A 40 -0.68 20.11 9.76
N HIS A 41 0.35 19.63 10.46
CA HIS A 41 1.67 19.45 9.87
C HIS A 41 1.69 18.23 8.93
N PRO A 42 2.45 18.29 7.83
CA PRO A 42 2.65 17.14 6.97
C PRO A 42 3.39 16.02 7.71
N ASP A 43 3.00 14.80 7.42
CA ASP A 43 3.65 13.56 7.77
C ASP A 43 4.28 12.96 6.52
N PHE A 44 5.50 12.44 6.66
CA PHE A 44 6.24 11.82 5.57
C PHE A 44 6.58 10.39 5.95
N GLY A 45 6.49 9.49 4.99
CA GLY A 45 6.87 8.10 5.20
C GLY A 45 7.15 7.38 3.89
N THR A 46 7.61 6.14 4.04
CA THR A 46 7.76 5.18 2.94
C THR A 46 6.65 4.14 3.05
N VAL A 47 5.95 3.87 1.95
CA VAL A 47 5.00 2.75 1.87
C VAL A 47 5.72 1.57 1.22
N VAL A 48 5.75 0.44 1.90
CA VAL A 48 6.28 -0.82 1.40
C VAL A 48 5.13 -1.79 1.22
N LEU A 49 4.77 -2.05 -0.03
CA LEU A 49 3.75 -3.02 -0.43
C LEU A 49 4.44 -4.30 -0.88
N ARG A 50 4.18 -5.40 -0.18
CA ARG A 50 4.62 -6.75 -0.56
C ARG A 50 3.40 -7.59 -0.88
N TYR A 51 3.40 -8.29 -2.00
CA TYR A 51 2.28 -9.17 -2.33
C TYR A 51 2.68 -10.31 -3.25
N ILE A 52 1.89 -11.38 -3.20
CA ILE A 52 1.91 -12.48 -4.16
C ILE A 52 0.65 -12.31 -5.03
N PRO A 53 0.80 -11.99 -6.33
CA PRO A 53 -0.36 -11.80 -7.19
C PRO A 53 -1.16 -13.09 -7.35
N ASP A 54 -2.46 -12.94 -7.56
CA ASP A 54 -3.31 -14.00 -8.11
C ASP A 54 -3.43 -13.81 -9.63
N THR A 55 -4.54 -13.25 -10.10
CA THR A 55 -4.80 -13.04 -11.54
C THR A 55 -4.17 -11.78 -12.10
N THR A 56 -3.91 -10.77 -11.26
CA THR A 56 -3.47 -9.44 -11.71
C THR A 56 -2.38 -8.85 -10.82
N CYS A 57 -1.58 -7.97 -11.41
CA CYS A 57 -0.63 -7.10 -10.76
C CYS A 57 -1.11 -5.64 -10.82
N VAL A 58 -0.78 -4.85 -9.80
CA VAL A 58 -1.13 -3.41 -9.77
C VAL A 58 -0.24 -2.60 -10.72
N GLU A 59 -0.83 -1.68 -11.47
CA GLU A 59 -0.09 -0.78 -12.36
C GLU A 59 0.52 0.39 -11.56
N LEU A 60 1.81 0.69 -11.80
CA LEU A 60 2.60 1.58 -10.94
C LEU A 60 2.17 3.05 -11.01
N LYS A 61 1.72 3.55 -12.17
CA LYS A 61 1.27 4.94 -12.30
C LYS A 61 -0.01 5.17 -11.50
N SER A 62 -0.99 4.27 -11.58
CA SER A 62 -2.24 4.33 -10.84
C SER A 62 -2.01 4.20 -9.33
N LEU A 63 -1.11 3.30 -8.91
CA LEU A 63 -0.70 3.15 -7.51
C LEU A 63 -0.08 4.43 -6.95
N LYS A 64 0.82 5.07 -7.72
CA LYS A 64 1.39 6.37 -7.35
C LYS A 64 0.31 7.44 -7.19
N LEU A 65 -0.63 7.54 -8.15
CA LEU A 65 -1.72 8.51 -8.07
C LEU A 65 -2.61 8.27 -6.85
N TYR A 66 -2.87 7.01 -6.52
CA TYR A 66 -3.63 6.62 -5.33
C TYR A 66 -2.93 7.07 -4.04
N TYR A 67 -1.62 6.82 -3.93
CA TYR A 67 -0.82 7.33 -2.81
C TYR A 67 -0.79 8.86 -2.72
N HIS A 68 -0.69 9.56 -3.85
CA HIS A 68 -0.71 11.02 -3.88
C HIS A 68 -2.05 11.63 -3.41
N ALA A 69 -3.16 10.89 -3.53
CA ALA A 69 -4.47 11.36 -3.09
C ALA A 69 -4.55 11.59 -1.56
N PHE A 70 -3.63 11.01 -0.78
CA PHE A 70 -3.54 11.19 0.68
C PHE A 70 -2.79 12.46 1.10
N ARG A 71 -2.14 13.17 0.17
CA ARG A 71 -1.20 14.28 0.47
C ARG A 71 -1.76 15.34 1.42
N ASN A 72 -3.04 15.69 1.27
CA ASN A 72 -3.72 16.70 2.07
C ASN A 72 -4.76 16.08 3.02
N GLU A 73 -4.77 14.76 3.17
CA GLU A 73 -5.74 14.05 3.99
C GLU A 73 -5.28 14.06 5.46
N GLY A 74 -6.14 14.54 6.34
CA GLY A 74 -5.93 14.50 7.78
C GLY A 74 -6.18 13.09 8.33
N ILE A 75 -5.14 12.29 8.52
CA ILE A 75 -5.28 10.88 8.91
C ILE A 75 -4.13 10.39 9.81
N PHE A 76 -4.44 9.56 10.81
CA PHE A 76 -3.41 8.94 11.67
C PHE A 76 -2.68 7.82 10.93
N PHE A 77 -1.43 7.56 11.33
CA PHE A 77 -0.57 6.53 10.75
C PHE A 77 -1.28 5.18 10.67
N GLU A 78 -1.86 4.74 11.77
CA GLU A 78 -2.54 3.44 11.88
C GLU A 78 -3.75 3.36 10.95
N ALA A 79 -4.50 4.46 10.85
CA ALA A 79 -5.71 4.54 10.04
C ALA A 79 -5.39 4.54 8.55
N VAL A 80 -4.37 5.30 8.12
CA VAL A 80 -3.99 5.36 6.70
C VAL A 80 -3.36 4.06 6.23
N THR A 81 -2.53 3.40 7.05
CA THR A 81 -1.99 2.07 6.75
C THR A 81 -3.11 1.05 6.57
N ASN A 82 -4.07 1.00 7.50
CA ASN A 82 -5.21 0.08 7.39
C ASN A 82 -6.10 0.38 6.19
N LYS A 83 -6.33 1.66 5.88
CA LYS A 83 -7.12 2.06 4.71
C LYS A 83 -6.45 1.62 3.41
N ILE A 84 -5.18 1.96 3.22
CA ILE A 84 -4.41 1.56 2.04
C ILE A 84 -4.41 0.03 1.90
N ALA A 85 -4.13 -0.68 2.99
CA ALA A 85 -4.06 -2.13 2.97
C ALA A 85 -5.41 -2.75 2.59
N ARG A 86 -6.51 -2.25 3.14
CA ARG A 86 -7.86 -2.74 2.79
C ARG A 86 -8.23 -2.45 1.34
N ASP A 87 -7.99 -1.23 0.88
CA ASP A 87 -8.33 -0.79 -0.47
C ASP A 87 -7.57 -1.62 -1.51
N LEU A 88 -6.25 -1.79 -1.31
CA LEU A 88 -5.41 -2.63 -2.18
C LEU A 88 -5.81 -4.11 -2.13
N ASN A 89 -6.07 -4.67 -0.95
CA ASN A 89 -6.47 -6.08 -0.83
C ASN A 89 -7.79 -6.35 -1.58
N ALA A 90 -8.76 -5.45 -1.42
CA ALA A 90 -10.07 -5.58 -2.06
C ALA A 90 -9.97 -5.47 -3.59
N ALA A 91 -9.12 -4.57 -4.09
CA ALA A 91 -8.97 -4.33 -5.53
C ALA A 91 -8.10 -5.40 -6.21
N MET A 92 -6.97 -5.79 -5.60
CA MET A 92 -6.00 -6.73 -6.17
C MET A 92 -6.36 -8.20 -5.94
N LYS A 93 -7.08 -8.52 -4.85
CA LYS A 93 -7.37 -9.89 -4.38
C LYS A 93 -6.14 -10.83 -4.44
N PRO A 94 -5.00 -10.43 -3.84
CA PRO A 94 -3.77 -11.22 -3.93
C PRO A 94 -3.87 -12.49 -3.07
N LYS A 95 -3.01 -13.48 -3.35
CA LYS A 95 -2.90 -14.70 -2.52
C LYS A 95 -2.38 -14.40 -1.11
N TRP A 96 -1.48 -13.44 -1.02
CA TRP A 96 -0.95 -12.89 0.22
C TRP A 96 -0.55 -11.43 -0.02
N MET A 97 -0.72 -10.59 0.99
CA MET A 97 -0.26 -9.21 0.94
C MET A 97 0.11 -8.69 2.32
N GLN A 98 1.19 -7.92 2.37
CA GLN A 98 1.60 -7.14 3.51
C GLN A 98 1.82 -5.69 3.07
N LEU A 99 1.25 -4.76 3.84
CA LEU A 99 1.53 -3.34 3.71
C LEU A 99 2.23 -2.86 4.97
N GLU A 100 3.40 -2.24 4.82
CA GLU A 100 4.11 -1.55 5.88
C GLU A 100 4.24 -0.07 5.54
N THR A 101 3.97 0.81 6.50
CA THR A 101 4.29 2.24 6.38
C THR A 101 5.36 2.61 7.40
N GLN A 102 6.46 3.19 6.92
CA GLN A 102 7.63 3.58 7.72
C GLN A 102 7.67 5.11 7.84
N TRP A 103 7.37 5.63 9.02
CA TRP A 103 7.15 7.07 9.22
C TRP A 103 8.40 7.80 9.69
N LYS A 104 8.62 9.01 9.17
CA LYS A 104 9.62 9.92 9.71
C LYS A 104 9.25 10.34 11.12
N GLY A 105 10.27 10.61 11.94
CA GLY A 105 10.07 10.75 13.37
C GLY A 105 9.37 12.04 13.79
N ARG A 106 8.51 11.95 14.79
CA ARG A 106 7.96 13.10 15.54
C ARG A 106 8.47 13.07 16.97
N GLY A 107 9.07 14.16 17.44
CA GLY A 107 9.65 14.22 18.79
C GLY A 107 10.74 13.18 19.04
N GLY A 108 11.48 12.77 18.00
CA GLY A 108 12.49 11.71 18.08
C GLY A 108 11.96 10.28 18.01
N ILE A 109 10.63 10.07 17.90
CA ILE A 109 10.01 8.74 17.84
C ILE A 109 9.61 8.45 16.40
N ARG A 110 10.04 7.28 15.89
CA ARG A 110 9.61 6.73 14.58
C ARG A 110 8.61 5.60 14.80
N SER A 111 7.71 5.43 13.84
CA SER A 111 6.70 4.38 13.88
C SER A 111 6.72 3.62 12.56
N ASN A 112 6.67 2.30 12.65
CA ASN A 112 6.34 1.43 11.53
C ASN A 112 5.01 0.77 11.84
N VAL A 113 4.10 0.77 10.88
CA VAL A 113 2.79 0.11 11.02
C VAL A 113 2.67 -0.92 9.91
N THR A 114 2.32 -2.16 10.27
CA THR A 114 2.22 -3.27 9.34
C THR A 114 0.83 -3.90 9.40
N VAL A 115 0.24 -4.16 8.24
CA VAL A 115 -1.03 -4.87 8.06
C VAL A 115 -0.80 -6.02 7.08
N GLU A 116 -1.36 -7.20 7.37
CA GLU A 116 -1.18 -8.39 6.56
C GLU A 116 -2.51 -9.10 6.27
N PHE A 117 -2.64 -9.65 5.07
CA PHE A 117 -3.77 -10.43 4.60
C PHE A 117 -3.30 -11.75 3.99
N GLY A 118 -4.09 -12.82 4.20
CA GLY A 118 -3.77 -14.16 3.72
C GLY A 118 -2.74 -14.87 4.59
N GLN A 119 -2.34 -16.07 4.17
CA GLN A 119 -1.30 -16.83 4.84
C GLN A 119 0.03 -16.59 4.14
N LYS A 120 1.01 -16.09 4.89
CA LYS A 120 2.39 -15.96 4.40
C LYS A 120 2.92 -17.36 4.04
N PRO A 121 3.41 -17.59 2.81
CA PRO A 121 4.01 -18.87 2.45
C PRO A 121 5.25 -19.19 3.29
#